data_AF-A0A9W5IWC9-F1
#
_entry.id   AF-A0A9W5IWC9-F1
#
_cell.length_a   1.000
_cell.length_b   1.000
_cell.length_c   1.000
_cell.angle_alpha   90.00
_cell.angle_beta   90.00
_cell.angle_gamma   90.00
#
_symmetry.space_group_name_H-M   'P 1'
#
loop_
_entity.id
_entity.type
_entity.pdbx_description
1 polymer ?
#
loop_
_entity_poly.entity_id
_entity_poly.type
_entity_poly.pdbx_seq_one_letter_code
_entity_poly.pdbx_strand_id
1 'polypeptide(L)'
;MYFYIDKEQCKLEQREILEFWKNNKYFSNALELTEKVFLGDEAFNIYENFSDREDIYNIEKSDNYKNDILKFLNNYFDINEIVYILFAGNYPEKYRFGLSEQSYPIFEIEYKHISLWIDLIEDDNFQTIFISDLKFNKVIEISNIIDCNQSFETYTVSVKLSKL
;
A
#
# COMPACT_ATOMS: atom_id res chain seq x y z
N MET A 1 -6.06 -12.34 -22.50
CA MET A 1 -7.26 -11.52 -22.33
C MET A 1 -6.82 -10.28 -21.58
N TYR A 2 -6.78 -9.12 -22.23
CA TYR A 2 -6.47 -7.87 -21.53
C TYR A 2 -7.74 -7.50 -20.76
N PHE A 3 -7.72 -7.68 -19.43
CA PHE A 3 -8.75 -7.11 -18.58
C PHE A 3 -8.56 -5.60 -18.63
N TYR A 4 -9.41 -4.90 -19.39
CA TYR A 4 -9.42 -3.45 -19.36
C TYR A 4 -9.95 -3.03 -17.99
N ILE A 5 -9.17 -2.26 -17.25
CA ILE A 5 -9.60 -1.72 -15.96
C ILE A 5 -10.72 -0.73 -16.23
N ASP A 6 -11.90 -1.00 -15.69
CA ASP A 6 -13.02 -0.05 -15.72
C ASP A 6 -12.73 1.08 -14.71
N LYS A 7 -12.18 2.18 -15.22
CA LYS A 7 -11.80 3.33 -14.40
C LYS A 7 -13.00 3.88 -13.62
N GLU A 8 -14.20 3.92 -14.20
CA GLU A 8 -15.37 4.48 -13.50
C GLU A 8 -15.81 3.58 -12.35
N GLN A 9 -15.74 2.25 -12.54
CA GLN A 9 -15.98 1.31 -11.46
C GLN A 9 -14.94 1.45 -10.33
N CYS A 10 -13.65 1.56 -10.66
CA CYS A 10 -12.59 1.80 -9.67
C CYS A 10 -12.84 3.09 -8.87
N LYS A 11 -13.31 4.18 -9.50
CA LYS A 11 -13.64 5.43 -8.78
C LYS A 11 -14.76 5.27 -7.75
N LEU A 12 -15.75 4.43 -8.06
CA LEU A 12 -16.81 4.10 -7.12
C LEU A 12 -16.26 3.26 -5.97
N GLU A 13 -15.45 2.25 -6.28
CA GLU A 13 -14.82 1.37 -5.30
C GLU A 13 -13.92 2.12 -4.33
N GLN A 14 -13.10 3.06 -4.81
CA GLN A 14 -12.24 3.89 -3.95
C GLN A 14 -13.03 4.63 -2.87
N ARG A 15 -14.21 5.17 -3.23
CA ARG A 15 -15.09 5.86 -2.27
C ARG A 15 -15.71 4.90 -1.28
N GLU A 16 -16.19 3.76 -1.75
CA GLU A 16 -16.79 2.76 -0.88
C GLU A 16 -15.79 2.15 0.10
N ILE A 17 -14.56 1.88 -0.35
CA ILE A 17 -13.46 1.40 0.50
C ILE A 17 -13.12 2.45 1.54
N LEU A 18 -12.97 3.71 1.15
CA LEU A 18 -12.69 4.79 2.09
C LEU A 18 -13.78 4.90 3.18
N GLU A 19 -15.06 4.86 2.79
CA GLU A 19 -16.17 4.88 3.75
C GLU A 19 -16.20 3.62 4.63
N PHE A 20 -15.88 2.45 4.07
CA PHE A 20 -15.76 1.22 4.84
C PHE A 20 -14.65 1.32 5.90
N TRP A 21 -13.48 1.84 5.53
CA TRP A 21 -12.35 2.02 6.43
C TRP A 21 -12.56 3.07 7.51
N LYS A 22 -13.29 4.16 7.22
CA LYS A 22 -13.70 5.13 8.25
C LYS A 22 -14.52 4.50 9.38
N ASN A 23 -15.25 3.42 9.09
CA ASN A 23 -16.04 2.69 10.07
C ASN A 23 -15.25 1.56 10.77
N ASN A 24 -14.01 1.29 10.35
CA ASN A 24 -13.12 0.33 10.97
C ASN A 24 -12.17 1.04 11.94
N LYS A 25 -12.17 0.63 13.22
CA LYS A 25 -11.39 1.29 14.28
C LYS A 25 -9.87 1.35 14.02
N TYR A 26 -9.30 0.35 13.36
CA TYR A 26 -7.85 0.32 13.12
C TYR A 26 -7.48 1.27 11.98
N PHE A 27 -8.25 1.23 10.90
CA PHE A 27 -8.07 2.14 9.78
C PHE A 27 -8.40 3.58 10.14
N SER A 28 -9.42 3.83 10.97
CA SER A 28 -9.79 5.18 11.39
C SER A 28 -8.61 5.91 12.05
N ASN A 29 -7.81 5.22 12.87
CA ASN A 29 -6.62 5.80 13.49
C ASN A 29 -5.55 6.18 12.47
N ALA A 30 -5.31 5.35 11.46
CA ALA A 30 -4.36 5.65 10.38
C ALA A 30 -4.86 6.82 9.50
N LEU A 31 -6.18 6.86 9.25
CA LEU A 31 -6.84 7.90 8.47
C LEU A 31 -6.86 9.26 9.19
N GLU A 32 -6.96 9.29 10.52
CA GLU A 32 -6.94 10.53 11.32
C GLU A 32 -5.62 11.31 11.17
N LEU A 33 -4.51 10.63 10.90
CA LEU A 33 -3.18 11.21 10.73
C LEU A 33 -2.78 11.33 9.25
N THR A 34 -3.76 11.27 8.35
CA THR A 34 -3.56 11.50 6.93
C THR A 34 -3.67 12.98 6.61
N GLU A 35 -2.70 13.51 5.88
CA GLU A 35 -2.68 14.91 5.41
C GLU A 35 -3.66 15.11 4.25
N LYS A 36 -3.65 14.18 3.28
CA LYS A 36 -4.54 14.24 2.11
C LYS A 36 -4.95 12.85 1.65
N VAL A 37 -6.20 12.74 1.19
CA VAL A 37 -6.74 11.55 0.51
C VAL A 37 -6.95 11.87 -0.96
N PHE A 38 -6.45 11.01 -1.84
CA PHE A 38 -6.61 11.11 -3.29
C PHE A 38 -7.57 10.03 -3.77
N LEU A 39 -8.47 10.45 -4.65
CA LEU A 39 -9.49 9.63 -5.30
C LEU A 39 -9.58 10.04 -6.76
N GLY A 40 -10.24 9.23 -7.58
CA GLY A 40 -10.50 9.61 -8.96
C GLY A 40 -9.25 9.63 -9.82
N ASP A 41 -9.25 10.55 -10.77
CA ASP A 41 -8.14 10.74 -11.71
C ASP A 41 -6.83 11.12 -11.00
N GLU A 42 -6.89 11.82 -9.86
CA GLU A 42 -5.68 12.11 -9.06
C GLU A 42 -5.02 10.84 -8.53
N ALA A 43 -5.81 9.90 -8.00
CA ALA A 43 -5.29 8.63 -7.51
C ALA A 43 -4.69 7.78 -8.64
N PHE A 44 -5.34 7.72 -9.81
CA PHE A 44 -4.78 7.01 -10.96
C PHE A 44 -3.44 7.60 -11.41
N ASN A 45 -3.34 8.93 -11.48
CA ASN A 45 -2.11 9.60 -11.89
C ASN A 45 -0.95 9.31 -10.91
N ILE A 46 -1.23 9.25 -9.60
CA ILE A 46 -0.23 8.87 -8.60
C ILE A 46 0.16 7.39 -8.77
N TYR A 47 -0.83 6.50 -8.90
CA TYR A 47 -0.61 5.06 -9.06
C TYR A 47 0.29 4.72 -10.26
N GLU A 48 0.12 5.40 -11.39
CA GLU A 48 0.92 5.20 -12.60
C GLU A 48 2.43 5.38 -12.36
N ASN A 49 2.84 6.07 -11.30
CA ASN A 49 4.26 6.28 -10.96
C ASN A 49 4.85 5.18 -10.05
N PHE A 50 4.02 4.29 -9.48
CA PHE A 50 4.49 3.19 -8.63
C PHE A 50 5.13 2.02 -9.41
N SER A 51 5.02 1.99 -10.74
CA SER A 51 5.56 0.91 -11.60
C SER A 51 7.09 0.77 -11.55
N ASP A 52 7.62 -0.33 -12.13
CA ASP A 52 9.05 -0.54 -12.42
C ASP A 52 9.96 -0.77 -11.20
N ARG A 53 9.54 -1.69 -10.32
CA ARG A 53 10.33 -2.12 -9.15
C ARG A 53 11.22 -3.29 -9.56
N GLU A 54 12.51 -3.22 -9.25
CA GLU A 54 13.52 -4.14 -9.79
C GLU A 54 14.18 -5.00 -8.70
N ASP A 55 14.44 -4.43 -7.52
CA ASP A 55 15.11 -5.15 -6.43
C ASP A 55 14.08 -5.86 -5.54
N ILE A 56 14.26 -7.17 -5.32
CA ILE A 56 13.33 -7.99 -4.53
C ILE A 56 14.04 -8.53 -3.27
N TYR A 57 13.44 -8.28 -2.11
CA TYR A 57 13.85 -8.80 -0.80
C TYR A 57 12.71 -9.62 -0.20
N ASN A 58 13.02 -10.47 0.78
CA ASN A 58 12.02 -11.24 1.53
C ASN A 58 12.18 -10.95 3.03
N ILE A 59 11.06 -10.69 3.70
CA ILE A 59 11.00 -10.53 5.16
C ILE A 59 10.14 -11.67 5.72
N GLU A 60 10.69 -12.44 6.67
CA GLU A 60 9.96 -13.53 7.32
C GLU A 60 8.79 -13.02 8.18
N LYS A 61 7.64 -13.68 8.08
CA LYS A 61 6.46 -13.50 8.93
C LYS A 61 6.68 -14.12 10.31
N SER A 62 7.68 -13.62 11.02
CA SER A 62 7.97 -13.97 12.43
C SER A 62 7.21 -13.05 13.38
N ASP A 63 7.15 -13.36 14.68
CA ASP A 63 6.54 -12.45 15.68
C ASP A 63 7.10 -11.01 15.67
N ASN A 64 8.28 -10.79 15.06
CA ASN A 64 8.95 -9.49 14.96
C ASN A 64 8.90 -8.84 13.56
N TYR A 65 8.16 -9.42 12.60
CA TYR A 65 8.21 -8.96 11.20
C TYR A 65 7.91 -7.45 11.06
N LYS A 66 7.03 -6.88 11.90
CA LYS A 66 6.71 -5.43 11.91
C LYS A 66 7.94 -4.57 12.12
N ASN A 67 8.77 -4.94 13.09
CA ASN A 67 10.01 -4.23 13.39
C ASN A 67 11.00 -4.33 12.24
N ASP A 68 11.04 -5.47 11.56
CA ASP A 68 11.96 -5.68 10.44
C ASP A 68 11.52 -4.92 9.19
N ILE A 69 10.21 -4.86 8.93
CA ILE A 69 9.63 -3.95 7.92
C ILE A 69 9.97 -2.50 8.24
N LEU A 70 9.72 -2.04 9.46
CA LEU A 70 9.98 -0.65 9.83
C LEU A 70 11.48 -0.31 9.75
N LYS A 71 12.37 -1.20 10.20
CA LYS A 71 13.82 -1.03 10.03
C LYS A 71 14.20 -0.94 8.56
N PHE A 72 13.60 -1.77 7.71
CA PHE A 72 13.84 -1.75 6.28
C PHE A 72 13.46 -0.39 5.70
N LEU A 73 12.22 0.07 5.95
CA LEU A 73 11.70 1.36 5.46
C LEU A 73 12.52 2.56 5.96
N ASN A 74 12.99 2.51 7.21
CA ASN A 74 13.83 3.56 7.80
C ASN A 74 15.20 3.74 7.14
N ASN A 75 15.63 2.79 6.29
CA ASN A 75 16.84 2.98 5.47
C ASN A 75 16.59 3.87 4.25
N TYR A 76 15.32 4.12 3.90
CA TYR A 76 14.92 4.81 2.68
C TYR A 76 14.21 6.14 2.93
N PHE A 77 13.47 6.26 4.04
CA PHE A 77 12.66 7.44 4.34
C PHE A 77 13.11 8.16 5.61
N ASP A 78 13.14 9.50 5.54
CA ASP A 78 13.41 10.34 6.71
C ASP A 78 12.16 10.45 7.60
N ILE A 79 12.35 10.56 8.91
CA ILE A 79 11.23 10.58 9.88
C ILE A 79 10.20 11.70 9.63
N ASN A 80 10.64 12.82 9.07
CA ASN A 80 9.79 13.98 8.76
C ASN A 80 9.44 14.09 7.26
N GLU A 81 9.74 13.05 6.46
CA GLU A 81 9.40 13.00 5.04
C GLU A 81 7.89 12.83 4.87
N ILE A 82 7.32 13.44 3.82
CA ILE A 82 5.94 13.20 3.42
C ILE A 82 5.96 12.13 2.33
N VAL A 83 5.11 11.12 2.50
CA VAL A 83 5.05 9.95 1.60
C VAL A 83 3.63 9.71 1.10
N TYR A 84 3.54 9.14 -0.10
CA TYR A 84 2.31 8.51 -0.58
C TYR A 84 2.20 7.08 -0.07
N ILE A 85 0.99 6.67 0.28
CA ILE A 85 0.63 5.30 0.63
C ILE A 85 -0.55 4.83 -0.23
N LEU A 86 -0.42 3.65 -0.83
CA LEU A 86 -1.56 2.87 -1.32
C LEU A 86 -1.58 1.55 -0.55
N PHE A 87 -2.62 1.35 0.25
CA PHE A 87 -2.87 0.07 0.91
C PHE A 87 -3.93 -0.70 0.14
N ALA A 88 -3.64 -1.92 -0.28
CA ALA A 88 -4.59 -2.82 -0.95
C ALA A 88 -4.89 -4.00 -0.03
N GLY A 89 -6.10 -4.01 0.54
CA GLY A 89 -6.59 -5.05 1.43
C GLY A 89 -7.84 -4.60 2.18
N ASN A 90 -8.33 -5.44 3.11
CA ASN A 90 -9.48 -5.16 3.99
C ASN A 90 -10.64 -4.43 3.28
N TYR A 91 -11.22 -5.03 2.26
CA TYR A 91 -12.31 -4.47 1.47
C TYR A 91 -13.67 -5.08 1.87
N PRO A 92 -14.81 -4.42 1.52
CA PRO A 92 -16.13 -4.99 1.75
C PRO A 92 -16.29 -6.41 1.19
N GLU A 93 -16.99 -7.30 1.92
CA GLU A 93 -17.15 -8.73 1.58
C GLU A 93 -17.69 -8.97 0.15
N LYS A 94 -18.48 -8.05 -0.39
CA LYS A 94 -18.97 -8.11 -1.78
C LYS A 94 -17.85 -8.20 -2.82
N TYR A 95 -16.64 -7.81 -2.47
CA TYR A 95 -15.43 -7.88 -3.30
C TYR A 95 -14.55 -9.10 -2.97
N ARG A 96 -15.12 -10.21 -2.47
CA ARG A 96 -14.38 -11.41 -2.02
C ARG A 96 -13.24 -11.93 -2.90
N PHE A 97 -13.24 -11.63 -4.20
CA PHE A 97 -12.19 -12.06 -5.14
C PHE A 97 -11.05 -11.05 -5.31
N GLY A 98 -11.02 -10.01 -4.49
CA GLY A 98 -10.08 -8.91 -4.59
C GLY A 98 -10.55 -7.83 -5.54
N LEU A 99 -9.83 -6.72 -5.49
CA LEU A 99 -10.00 -5.56 -6.34
C LEU A 99 -8.67 -5.26 -7.03
N SER A 100 -8.73 -4.52 -8.12
CA SER A 100 -7.52 -3.96 -8.72
C SER A 100 -6.87 -2.98 -7.73
N GLU A 101 -5.55 -2.84 -7.74
CA GLU A 101 -4.85 -1.87 -6.87
C GLU A 101 -5.35 -0.44 -7.08
N GLN A 102 -5.75 -0.10 -8.31
CA GLN A 102 -6.31 1.22 -8.64
C GLN A 102 -7.71 1.46 -8.08
N SER A 103 -8.38 0.43 -7.55
CA SER A 103 -9.66 0.58 -6.83
C SER A 103 -9.47 1.07 -5.40
N TYR A 104 -8.22 1.15 -4.90
CA TYR A 104 -7.94 1.64 -3.56
C TYR A 104 -7.59 3.14 -3.56
N PRO A 105 -8.03 3.89 -2.53
CA PRO A 105 -7.61 5.27 -2.33
C PRO A 105 -6.11 5.38 -2.04
N ILE A 106 -5.54 6.54 -2.36
CA ILE A 106 -4.13 6.86 -2.06
C ILE A 106 -4.09 7.96 -1.00
N PHE A 107 -3.13 7.88 -0.11
CA PHE A 107 -2.99 8.76 1.04
C PHE A 107 -1.64 9.46 1.01
N GLU A 108 -1.62 10.70 1.46
CA GLU A 108 -0.40 11.43 1.80
C GLU A 108 -0.32 11.54 3.31
N ILE A 109 0.80 11.13 3.88
CA ILE A 109 1.04 11.12 5.32
C ILE A 109 2.45 11.62 5.64
N GLU A 110 2.66 12.09 6.87
CA GLU A 110 4.01 12.17 7.42
C GLU A 110 4.54 10.77 7.75
N TYR A 111 5.77 10.45 7.32
CA TYR A 111 6.37 9.12 7.49
C TYR A 111 6.48 8.68 8.95
N LYS A 112 6.59 9.60 9.91
CA LYS A 112 6.51 9.29 11.36
C LYS A 112 5.26 8.51 11.77
N HIS A 113 4.21 8.50 10.95
CA HIS A 113 2.96 7.78 11.17
C HIS A 113 2.86 6.44 10.43
N ILE A 114 3.90 6.02 9.70
CA ILE A 114 3.89 4.80 8.87
C ILE A 114 3.57 3.53 9.67
N SER A 115 3.94 3.47 10.96
CA SER A 115 3.71 2.29 11.79
C SER A 115 2.24 1.90 11.87
N LEU A 116 1.33 2.89 11.86
CA LEU A 116 -0.11 2.65 11.88
C LEU A 116 -0.60 1.92 10.63
N TRP A 117 0.04 2.17 9.48
CA TRP A 117 -0.28 1.49 8.22
C TRP A 117 0.34 0.10 8.16
N ILE A 118 1.56 -0.05 8.70
CA ILE A 118 2.22 -1.36 8.80
C ILE A 118 1.46 -2.29 9.74
N ASP A 119 0.80 -1.77 10.79
CA ASP A 119 -0.05 -2.59 11.65
C ASP A 119 -1.24 -3.24 10.91
N LEU A 120 -1.67 -2.67 9.78
CA LEU A 120 -2.83 -3.15 9.03
C LEU A 120 -2.53 -4.34 8.12
N ILE A 121 -1.25 -4.66 7.86
CA ILE A 121 -0.87 -5.75 6.95
C ILE A 121 -1.17 -7.14 7.52
N GLU A 122 -1.54 -7.24 8.81
CA GLU A 122 -1.99 -8.49 9.46
C GLU A 122 -3.39 -8.93 9.03
N ASP A 123 -4.13 -8.07 8.35
CA ASP A 123 -5.47 -8.41 7.88
C ASP A 123 -5.43 -9.60 6.91
N ASP A 124 -6.32 -10.57 7.11
CA ASP A 124 -6.38 -11.80 6.31
C ASP A 124 -6.53 -11.54 4.80
N ASN A 125 -7.07 -10.38 4.42
CA ASN A 125 -7.25 -9.98 3.02
C ASN A 125 -6.21 -8.95 2.56
N PHE A 126 -5.10 -8.76 3.29
CA PHE A 126 -3.99 -7.92 2.86
C PHE A 126 -3.34 -8.47 1.58
N GLN A 127 -3.15 -7.59 0.60
CA GLN A 127 -2.53 -7.92 -0.68
C GLN A 127 -1.19 -7.21 -0.83
N THR A 128 -1.18 -5.87 -0.74
CA THR A 128 0.03 -5.08 -0.94
C THR A 128 -0.08 -3.70 -0.30
N ILE A 129 1.05 -3.10 0.06
CA ILE A 129 1.18 -1.69 0.41
C ILE A 129 2.32 -1.07 -0.40
N PHE A 130 2.02 0.04 -1.07
CA PHE A 130 3.01 0.90 -1.72
C PHE A 130 3.32 2.10 -0.85
N ILE A 131 4.59 2.46 -0.76
CA ILE A 131 5.10 3.63 -0.03
C ILE A 131 6.09 4.36 -0.93
N SER A 132 5.92 5.67 -1.11
CA SER A 132 6.79 6.45 -2.01
C SER A 132 7.00 7.88 -1.52
N ASP A 133 8.15 8.47 -1.86
CA ASP A 133 8.31 9.93 -1.72
C ASP A 133 7.43 10.66 -2.76
N LEU A 134 7.11 11.93 -2.51
CA LEU A 134 6.20 12.70 -3.38
C LEU A 134 6.68 12.86 -4.84
N LYS A 135 7.95 12.56 -5.12
CA LYS A 135 8.58 12.63 -6.45
C LYS A 135 8.80 11.25 -7.09
N PHE A 136 8.43 10.16 -6.41
CA PHE A 136 8.63 8.79 -6.89
C PHE A 136 10.11 8.46 -7.22
N ASN A 137 11.04 9.10 -6.52
CA ASN A 137 12.44 8.69 -6.55
C ASN A 137 12.63 7.36 -5.81
N LYS A 138 11.76 7.07 -4.85
CA LYS A 138 11.76 5.86 -4.04
C LYS A 138 10.34 5.31 -4.07
N VAL A 139 10.18 4.05 -4.49
CA VAL A 139 8.91 3.33 -4.34
C VAL A 139 9.23 1.98 -3.71
N ILE A 140 8.61 1.70 -2.57
CA ILE A 140 8.71 0.42 -1.87
C ILE A 140 7.33 -0.21 -1.87
N GLU A 141 7.26 -1.43 -2.39
CA GLU A 141 6.09 -2.28 -2.31
C GLU A 141 6.37 -3.37 -1.28
N ILE A 142 5.44 -3.62 -0.37
CA ILE A 142 5.43 -4.79 0.49
C ILE A 142 4.17 -5.57 0.14
N SER A 143 4.32 -6.78 -0.37
CA SER A 143 3.20 -7.60 -0.80
C SER A 143 3.18 -8.97 -0.11
N ASN A 144 1.97 -9.49 -0.01
CA ASN A 144 1.67 -10.84 0.41
C ASN A 144 1.44 -11.76 -0.81
N ILE A 145 1.79 -11.30 -2.02
CA ILE A 145 1.56 -12.01 -3.27
C ILE A 145 2.70 -13.00 -3.49
N ILE A 146 2.34 -14.27 -3.37
CA ILE A 146 3.23 -15.41 -3.55
C ILE A 146 3.49 -15.59 -5.04
N ASP A 147 4.70 -15.29 -5.48
CA ASP A 147 5.18 -15.90 -6.72
C ASP A 147 5.18 -17.42 -6.49
N CYS A 148 4.70 -18.22 -7.45
CA CYS A 148 4.29 -19.62 -7.24
C CYS A 148 5.38 -20.60 -6.76
N ASN A 149 6.60 -20.09 -6.52
CA ASN A 149 7.76 -20.79 -5.96
C ASN A 149 8.17 -20.29 -4.55
N GLN A 150 7.44 -19.36 -3.92
CA GLN A 150 7.78 -18.78 -2.62
C GLN A 150 6.93 -19.35 -1.47
N SER A 151 7.53 -19.36 -0.27
CA SER A 151 6.89 -19.81 0.97
C SER A 151 5.77 -18.84 1.39
N PHE A 152 4.67 -19.35 1.95
CA PHE A 152 3.60 -18.54 2.56
C PHE A 152 4.09 -17.76 3.80
N GLU A 153 5.31 -18.02 4.26
CA GLU A 153 5.90 -17.52 5.51
C GLU A 153 6.68 -16.21 5.32
N THR A 154 6.66 -15.58 4.15
CA THR A 154 7.40 -14.32 3.89
C THR A 154 6.52 -13.24 3.27
N TYR A 155 6.84 -11.98 3.54
CA TYR A 155 6.43 -10.84 2.73
C TYR A 155 7.49 -10.57 1.66
N THR A 156 7.06 -10.31 0.43
CA THR A 156 7.93 -9.88 -0.66
C THR A 156 8.03 -8.36 -0.64
N VAL A 157 9.24 -7.84 -0.64
CA VAL A 157 9.51 -6.40 -0.65
C VAL A 157 10.21 -6.03 -1.95
N SER A 158 9.55 -5.24 -2.79
CA SER A 158 10.09 -4.78 -4.07
C SER A 158 10.44 -3.30 -4.00
N VAL A 159 11.62 -2.93 -4.48
CA VAL A 159 12.13 -1.55 -4.42
C VAL A 159 12.41 -0.99 -5.82
N LYS A 160 12.02 0.26 -6.02
CA LYS A 160 12.47 1.12 -7.12
C LYS A 160 13.21 2.31 -6.52
N LEU A 161 14.43 2.54 -7.03
CA LEU A 161 15.19 3.75 -6.77
C LEU A 161 15.51 4.42 -8.11
N SER A 162 15.00 5.64 -8.30
CA SER A 162 15.45 6.48 -9.41
C SER A 162 16.92 6.83 -9.17
N LYS A 163 17.78 6.61 -10.18
CA LYS A 163 19.18 7.04 -10.11
C LYS A 163 19.21 8.58 -10.02
N LEU A 164 19.69 9.09 -8.89
CA LEU A 164 19.98 10.51 -8.68
C LEU A 164 21.05 11.02 -9.65
#